data_AF-H1KWG1-F1
#
_entry.id   AF-H1KWG1-F1
#
_cell.length_a   1.000
_cell.length_b   1.000
_cell.length_c   1.000
_cell.angle_alpha   90.00
_cell.angle_beta   90.00
_cell.angle_gamma   90.00
#
_symmetry.space_group_name_H-M   'P 1'
#
loop_
_entity.id
_entity.type
_entity.pdbx_description
1 polymer ?
#
loop_
_entity_poly.entity_id
_entity_poly.type
_entity_poly.pdbx_seq_one_letter_code
_entity_poly.pdbx_strand_id
1 'polypeptide(L)'
;MDSIVAYMNQEWEYLSKEHEKIQRDVDNILKDYSKSKDIHPSYLITGVYGAGKSTLMVHIFKKNLDMGMLPLYILAEDILNLIGENQIEGHEKLAEFLNKYVENIKNAFKNKDFELIKNLLYVSGENIKSEAYEYLKENYEKVKNPEKIVLLIDELEDNYKKIKNKIGHDPLRTFLEDKSFLKFFAMTPSGIHDLGGADASRFKNIPIPSVDIEYIKEKYNLPAGKRNALWWLSRGNPRHIILNYEKIKDLNGKGVAEIKEILETLPPIGKEPSNVKSVIVGNDHSKIKYIIDLKPIECKSYRGFKITKELIDGEGDLSNLFQKIFNLSNEEKGEPDIALKLAECFRKVTMTLSDDDFVFYIPKDEVNEFMDLVLDIFLEKEHNNPEIKEHISKLHDISRKLKEDDELIVEELREAKVIGIEYSKELTKRLPFTIKEIRKMFPLPIANPIIKNIDPDEVKEKVEGRGKPVCKIDDNAMFFVSYRDFKEYAQSDDFKSKVLPEGRFMVILLPEEEFEKYKKYIENEKLLKILEELGKIRVVNTPQPIVKFLLTIHEGGYPFDFNVAKDNIMSENDITLKRKFELYEASLKELINDYKHNQRNSLINQNLRA
;
A
#
# COMPACT_ATOMS: atom_id res chain seq x y z
N MET A 1 10.20 15.75 -13.04
CA MET A 1 8.85 15.22 -12.79
C MET A 1 7.99 16.37 -12.33
N ASP A 2 7.18 16.91 -13.25
CA ASP A 2 6.46 18.17 -13.03
C ASP A 2 4.93 17.97 -13.10
N SER A 3 4.48 16.74 -13.37
CA SER A 3 3.08 16.34 -13.47
C SER A 3 2.79 15.14 -12.56
N ILE A 4 1.59 15.14 -11.98
CA ILE A 4 1.05 14.06 -11.15
C ILE A 4 0.32 12.97 -11.97
N VAL A 5 0.00 13.27 -13.24
CA VAL A 5 -0.68 12.36 -14.18
C VAL A 5 0.30 11.95 -15.27
N ALA A 6 0.30 10.66 -15.62
CA ALA A 6 1.09 10.14 -16.71
C ALA A 6 0.49 10.54 -18.07
N TYR A 7 1.36 10.86 -19.03
CA TYR A 7 0.99 11.22 -20.41
C TYR A 7 2.03 10.66 -21.39
N MET A 8 1.67 10.47 -22.66
CA MET A 8 2.51 9.75 -23.64
C MET A 8 3.84 10.44 -23.97
N ASN A 9 3.89 11.76 -23.88
CA ASN A 9 5.11 12.53 -24.09
C ASN A 9 6.07 12.50 -22.89
N GLN A 10 5.67 11.88 -21.78
CA GLN A 10 6.53 11.75 -20.60
C GLN A 10 7.68 10.75 -20.86
N GLU A 11 8.84 11.04 -20.27
CA GLU A 11 9.96 10.11 -20.20
C GLU A 11 10.03 9.41 -18.84
N TRP A 12 10.56 8.19 -18.82
CA TRP A 12 10.88 7.51 -17.58
C TRP A 12 12.10 8.16 -16.94
N GLU A 13 11.91 8.76 -15.77
CA GLU A 13 12.96 9.42 -15.03
C GLU A 13 13.50 8.50 -13.93
N TYR A 14 14.82 8.40 -13.80
CA TYR A 14 15.45 7.59 -12.74
C TYR A 14 15.39 8.32 -11.40
N LEU A 15 14.37 7.99 -10.60
CA LEU A 15 14.20 8.59 -9.26
C LEU A 15 15.06 7.89 -8.18
N SER A 16 15.70 6.78 -8.55
CA SER A 16 16.68 6.02 -7.76
C SER A 16 17.50 5.11 -8.68
N LYS A 17 18.57 4.48 -8.16
CA LYS A 17 19.33 3.46 -8.92
C LYS A 17 18.48 2.24 -9.27
N GLU A 18 17.52 1.90 -8.43
CA GLU A 18 16.59 0.79 -8.67
C GLU A 18 15.59 1.11 -9.79
N HIS A 19 15.18 2.37 -9.97
CA HIS A 19 14.39 2.78 -11.14
C HIS A 19 15.15 2.55 -12.44
N GLU A 20 16.47 2.80 -12.45
CA GLU A 20 17.33 2.52 -13.59
C GLU A 20 17.43 1.01 -13.84
N LYS A 21 17.64 0.21 -12.78
CA LYS A 21 17.66 -1.26 -12.87
C LYS A 21 16.35 -1.81 -13.45
N ILE A 22 15.20 -1.33 -12.97
CA ILE A 22 13.88 -1.74 -13.48
C ILE A 22 13.75 -1.43 -14.96
N GLN A 23 14.19 -0.25 -15.42
CA GLN A 23 14.16 0.05 -16.85
C GLN A 23 15.03 -0.93 -17.64
N ARG A 24 16.24 -1.23 -17.18
CA ARG A 24 17.13 -2.20 -17.85
C ARG A 24 16.51 -3.60 -17.90
N ASP A 25 15.91 -4.05 -16.79
CA ASP A 25 15.28 -5.37 -16.70
C ASP A 25 14.07 -5.47 -17.63
N VAL A 26 13.21 -4.45 -17.66
CA VAL A 26 12.08 -4.33 -18.58
C VAL A 26 12.54 -4.30 -20.04
N ASP A 27 13.52 -3.46 -20.37
CA ASP A 27 14.08 -3.37 -21.72
C ASP A 27 14.67 -4.72 -22.17
N ASN A 28 15.29 -5.48 -21.27
CA ASN A 28 15.80 -6.82 -21.53
C ASN A 28 14.66 -7.83 -21.78
N ILE A 29 13.58 -7.78 -20.99
CA ILE A 29 12.39 -8.61 -21.19
C ILE A 29 11.80 -8.37 -22.60
N LEU A 30 11.62 -7.09 -22.98
CA LEU A 30 11.09 -6.73 -24.29
C LEU A 30 12.01 -7.20 -25.43
N LYS A 31 13.33 -7.03 -25.28
CA LYS A 31 14.32 -7.47 -26.26
C LYS A 31 14.36 -8.99 -26.41
N ASP A 32 14.17 -9.73 -25.32
CA ASP A 32 14.15 -11.19 -25.36
C ASP A 32 12.84 -11.71 -25.98
N TYR A 33 11.71 -11.07 -25.67
CA TYR A 33 10.42 -11.34 -26.33
C TYR A 33 10.46 -11.08 -27.84
N SER A 34 11.07 -9.96 -28.26
CA SER A 34 11.20 -9.59 -29.67
C SER A 34 12.01 -10.61 -30.46
N LYS A 35 12.97 -11.27 -29.80
CA LYS A 35 13.81 -12.37 -30.34
C LYS A 35 13.17 -13.75 -30.22
N SER A 36 11.92 -13.85 -29.77
CA SER A 36 11.21 -15.12 -29.55
C SER A 36 11.94 -16.07 -28.59
N LYS A 37 12.67 -15.54 -27.60
CA LYS A 37 13.18 -16.38 -26.51
C LYS A 37 12.01 -16.84 -25.65
N ASP A 38 12.18 -18.01 -25.01
CA ASP A 38 11.23 -18.46 -23.99
C ASP A 38 11.39 -17.58 -22.75
N ILE A 39 10.39 -16.76 -22.49
CA ILE A 39 10.32 -15.88 -21.33
C ILE A 39 9.00 -16.11 -20.59
N HIS A 40 8.93 -15.60 -19.38
CA HIS A 40 7.69 -15.63 -18.62
C HIS A 40 6.63 -14.75 -19.32
N PRO A 41 5.37 -15.21 -19.48
CA PRO A 41 4.37 -14.47 -20.29
C PRO A 41 3.76 -13.26 -19.59
N SER A 42 3.73 -13.23 -18.25
CA SER A 42 2.96 -12.25 -17.48
C SER A 42 3.78 -11.59 -16.36
N TYR A 43 3.77 -10.26 -16.32
CA TYR A 43 4.49 -9.45 -15.34
C TYR A 43 3.52 -8.52 -14.60
N LEU A 44 3.76 -8.31 -13.31
CA LEU A 44 2.95 -7.43 -12.47
C LEU A 44 3.80 -6.28 -11.94
N ILE A 45 3.52 -5.08 -12.41
CA ILE A 45 4.10 -3.83 -11.92
C ILE A 45 3.37 -3.44 -10.64
N THR A 46 4.09 -3.47 -9.51
CA THR A 46 3.52 -3.20 -8.20
C THR A 46 4.03 -1.89 -7.63
N GLY A 47 3.19 -1.14 -6.94
CA GLY A 47 3.59 0.13 -6.34
C GLY A 47 2.42 0.89 -5.74
N VAL A 48 2.67 1.64 -4.66
CA VAL A 48 1.64 2.45 -4.01
C VAL A 48 1.01 3.45 -4.99
N TYR A 49 -0.16 3.99 -4.65
CA TYR A 49 -0.81 5.00 -5.47
C TYR A 49 0.14 6.20 -5.71
N GLY A 50 0.32 6.62 -6.96
CA GLY A 50 1.26 7.69 -7.30
C GLY A 50 2.75 7.29 -7.35
N ALA A 51 3.08 6.00 -7.27
CA ALA A 51 4.46 5.51 -7.37
C ALA A 51 5.10 5.64 -8.77
N GLY A 52 4.30 5.83 -9.84
CA GLY A 52 4.79 5.88 -11.22
C GLY A 52 4.50 4.64 -12.07
N LYS A 53 3.55 3.78 -11.67
CA LYS A 53 3.14 2.58 -12.43
C LYS A 53 2.77 2.89 -13.87
N SER A 54 1.84 3.83 -14.08
CA SER A 54 1.41 4.23 -15.42
C SER A 54 2.54 4.89 -16.22
N THR A 55 3.46 5.62 -15.59
CA THR A 55 4.65 6.16 -16.27
C THR A 55 5.58 5.04 -16.78
N LEU A 56 5.75 3.96 -16.01
CA LEU A 56 6.50 2.78 -16.47
C LEU A 56 5.77 2.07 -17.63
N MET A 57 4.44 1.99 -17.59
CA MET A 57 3.66 1.46 -18.72
C MET A 57 3.81 2.30 -19.98
N VAL A 58 3.84 3.63 -19.88
CA VAL A 58 4.13 4.52 -21.01
C VAL A 58 5.52 4.27 -21.58
N HIS A 59 6.52 4.07 -20.73
CA HIS A 59 7.86 3.67 -21.19
C HIS A 59 7.84 2.35 -21.95
N ILE A 60 7.20 1.32 -21.40
CA ILE A 60 7.06 0.01 -22.05
C ILE A 60 6.37 0.16 -23.41
N PHE A 61 5.29 0.94 -23.47
CA PHE A 61 4.55 1.22 -24.71
C PHE A 61 5.45 1.81 -25.79
N LYS A 62 6.18 2.90 -25.47
CA LYS A 62 7.06 3.59 -26.42
C LYS A 62 8.22 2.71 -26.85
N LYS A 63 8.85 2.03 -25.89
CA LYS A 63 9.97 1.11 -26.15
C LYS A 63 9.54 -0.04 -27.06
N ASN A 64 8.33 -0.54 -26.88
CA ASN A 64 7.78 -1.58 -27.74
C ASN A 64 7.64 -1.11 -29.20
N LEU A 65 7.11 0.09 -29.43
CA LEU A 65 7.05 0.69 -30.78
C LEU A 65 8.43 0.85 -31.40
N ASP A 66 9.41 1.32 -30.64
CA ASP A 66 10.77 1.49 -31.14
C ASP A 66 11.44 0.15 -31.47
N MET A 67 11.05 -0.94 -30.80
CA MET A 67 11.43 -2.32 -31.14
C MET A 67 10.63 -2.92 -32.29
N GLY A 68 9.63 -2.19 -32.80
CA GLY A 68 8.81 -2.56 -33.95
C GLY A 68 7.73 -3.59 -33.66
N MET A 69 7.30 -3.76 -32.41
CA MET A 69 6.18 -4.62 -32.04
C MET A 69 4.92 -3.80 -31.71
N LEU A 70 3.78 -4.47 -31.58
CA LEU A 70 2.48 -3.81 -31.39
C LEU A 70 2.14 -3.69 -29.90
N PRO A 71 2.18 -2.49 -29.29
CA PRO A 71 1.66 -2.30 -27.94
C PRO A 71 0.16 -2.07 -27.94
N LEU A 72 -0.53 -2.64 -26.97
CA LEU A 72 -1.95 -2.37 -26.70
C LEU A 72 -2.09 -1.91 -25.25
N TYR A 73 -2.67 -0.72 -25.05
CA TYR A 73 -2.96 -0.16 -23.74
C TYR A 73 -4.44 -0.30 -23.42
N ILE A 74 -4.76 -0.95 -22.31
CA ILE A 74 -6.13 -1.30 -21.90
C ILE A 74 -6.29 -0.97 -20.42
N LEU A 75 -7.48 -0.52 -20.01
CA LEU A 75 -7.83 -0.41 -18.60
C LEU A 75 -8.54 -1.70 -18.16
N ALA A 76 -8.26 -2.20 -16.96
CA ALA A 76 -8.94 -3.40 -16.45
C ALA A 76 -10.47 -3.25 -16.36
N GLU A 77 -10.97 -2.02 -16.28
CA GLU A 77 -12.40 -1.70 -16.41
C GLU A 77 -12.98 -2.13 -17.77
N ASP A 78 -12.22 -1.97 -18.86
CA ASP A 78 -12.64 -2.39 -20.20
C ASP A 78 -12.87 -3.90 -20.25
N ILE A 79 -11.99 -4.68 -19.60
CA ILE A 79 -12.13 -6.14 -19.47
C ILE A 79 -13.41 -6.47 -18.68
N LEU A 80 -13.70 -5.75 -17.59
CA LEU A 80 -14.90 -5.98 -16.79
C LEU A 80 -16.19 -5.68 -17.56
N ASN A 81 -16.18 -4.64 -18.40
CA ASN A 81 -17.29 -4.26 -19.26
C ASN A 81 -17.51 -5.34 -20.33
N LEU A 82 -16.43 -5.78 -21.00
CA LEU A 82 -16.47 -6.86 -21.98
C LEU A 82 -17.06 -8.16 -21.40
N ILE A 83 -16.69 -8.52 -20.17
CA ILE A 83 -17.27 -9.68 -19.46
C ILE A 83 -18.78 -9.52 -19.28
N GLY A 84 -19.23 -8.32 -18.89
CA GLY A 84 -20.65 -8.03 -18.68
C GLY A 84 -21.46 -8.08 -19.97
N GLU A 85 -20.97 -7.41 -21.02
CA GLU A 85 -21.63 -7.33 -22.33
C GLU A 85 -21.77 -8.71 -23.01
N ASN A 86 -20.78 -9.58 -22.81
CA ASN A 86 -20.72 -10.88 -23.48
C ASN A 86 -21.12 -12.05 -22.58
N GLN A 87 -21.58 -11.78 -21.35
CA GLN A 87 -22.03 -12.78 -20.37
C GLN A 87 -21.02 -13.95 -20.21
N ILE A 88 -19.74 -13.59 -20.08
CA ILE A 88 -18.65 -14.56 -20.01
C ILE A 88 -18.66 -15.21 -18.63
N GLU A 89 -18.60 -16.54 -18.58
CA GLU A 89 -18.50 -17.33 -17.35
C GLU A 89 -17.36 -18.35 -17.46
N GLY A 90 -16.49 -18.41 -16.44
CA GLY A 90 -15.35 -19.32 -16.36
C GLY A 90 -14.06 -18.78 -17.00
N HIS A 91 -12.92 -19.11 -16.36
CA HIS A 91 -11.60 -18.56 -16.71
C HIS A 91 -11.11 -18.96 -18.12
N GLU A 92 -11.47 -20.16 -18.61
CA GLU A 92 -11.07 -20.62 -19.96
C GLU A 92 -11.77 -19.81 -21.05
N LYS A 93 -13.09 -19.61 -20.92
CA LYS A 93 -13.86 -18.79 -21.86
C LYS A 93 -13.41 -17.34 -21.84
N LEU A 94 -13.04 -16.82 -20.67
CA LEU A 94 -12.47 -15.47 -20.57
C LEU A 94 -11.15 -15.38 -21.35
N ALA A 95 -10.25 -16.34 -21.20
CA ALA A 95 -8.99 -16.36 -21.94
C ALA A 95 -9.20 -16.47 -23.45
N GLU A 96 -10.08 -17.35 -23.91
CA GLU A 96 -10.45 -17.47 -25.32
C GLU A 96 -11.02 -16.15 -25.87
N PHE A 97 -11.90 -15.51 -25.11
CA PHE A 97 -12.50 -14.24 -25.49
C PHE A 97 -11.45 -13.12 -25.57
N LEU A 98 -10.60 -12.98 -24.55
CA LEU A 98 -9.55 -11.96 -24.53
C LEU A 98 -8.54 -12.17 -25.65
N ASN A 99 -8.17 -13.42 -25.94
CA ASN A 99 -7.31 -13.76 -27.07
C ASN A 99 -7.96 -13.35 -28.40
N LYS A 100 -9.24 -13.68 -28.61
CA LYS A 100 -9.98 -13.25 -29.80
C LYS A 100 -10.09 -11.73 -29.91
N TYR A 101 -10.32 -11.06 -28.79
CA TYR A 101 -10.38 -9.60 -28.71
C TYR A 101 -9.05 -8.95 -29.13
N VAL A 102 -7.93 -9.43 -28.61
CA VAL A 102 -6.58 -8.98 -29.01
C VAL A 102 -6.31 -9.25 -30.49
N GLU A 103 -6.70 -10.43 -30.99
CA GLU A 103 -6.58 -10.79 -32.41
C GLU A 103 -7.41 -9.88 -33.33
N ASN A 104 -8.62 -9.49 -32.91
CA ASN A 104 -9.44 -8.55 -33.66
C ASN A 104 -8.75 -7.18 -33.78
N ILE A 105 -8.14 -6.69 -32.70
CA ILE A 105 -7.37 -5.44 -32.72
C ILE A 105 -6.16 -5.55 -33.65
N LYS A 106 -5.41 -6.66 -33.59
CA LYS A 106 -4.28 -6.93 -34.50
C LYS A 106 -4.73 -6.90 -35.97
N ASN A 107 -5.85 -7.55 -36.29
CA ASN A 107 -6.37 -7.59 -37.65
C ASN A 107 -6.83 -6.21 -38.13
N ALA A 108 -7.51 -5.44 -37.27
CA ALA A 108 -7.87 -4.05 -37.56
C ALA A 108 -6.62 -3.19 -37.81
N PHE A 109 -5.56 -3.36 -37.00
CA PHE A 109 -4.28 -2.68 -37.18
C PHE A 109 -3.64 -3.00 -38.53
N LYS A 110 -3.54 -4.27 -38.91
CA LYS A 110 -3.01 -4.67 -40.23
C LYS A 110 -3.79 -4.06 -41.39
N ASN A 111 -5.12 -3.94 -41.23
CA ASN A 111 -6.00 -3.35 -42.23
C ASN A 111 -6.03 -1.81 -42.22
N LYS A 112 -5.26 -1.17 -41.33
CA LYS A 112 -5.28 0.28 -41.09
C LYS A 112 -6.67 0.82 -40.70
N ASP A 113 -7.51 -0.01 -40.09
CA ASP A 113 -8.84 0.35 -39.63
C ASP A 113 -8.78 0.94 -38.21
N PHE A 114 -8.31 2.18 -38.13
CA PHE A 114 -8.12 2.87 -36.85
C PHE A 114 -9.43 3.21 -36.14
N GLU A 115 -10.55 3.34 -36.86
CA GLU A 115 -11.86 3.55 -36.23
C GLU A 115 -12.32 2.27 -35.52
N LEU A 116 -12.12 1.10 -36.14
CA LEU A 116 -12.39 -0.17 -35.47
C LEU A 116 -11.50 -0.37 -34.23
N ILE A 117 -10.21 -0.03 -34.31
CA ILE A 117 -9.31 -0.10 -33.15
C ILE A 117 -9.80 0.81 -32.02
N LYS A 118 -10.18 2.05 -32.36
CA LYS A 118 -10.70 3.03 -31.39
C LYS A 118 -11.93 2.50 -30.65
N ASN A 119 -12.84 1.89 -31.38
CA ASN A 119 -14.05 1.28 -30.84
C ASN A 119 -13.74 0.06 -29.98
N LEU A 120 -12.86 -0.84 -30.43
CA LEU A 120 -12.47 -2.04 -29.68
C LEU A 120 -11.77 -1.67 -28.37
N LEU A 121 -10.91 -0.66 -28.35
CA LEU A 121 -10.22 -0.19 -27.15
C LEU A 121 -11.09 0.70 -26.25
N TYR A 122 -12.37 0.93 -26.57
CA TYR A 122 -13.27 1.83 -25.83
C TYR A 122 -12.65 3.21 -25.58
N VAL A 123 -11.97 3.78 -26.58
CA VAL A 123 -11.29 5.08 -26.45
C VAL A 123 -12.34 6.18 -26.36
N SER A 124 -12.41 6.83 -25.20
CA SER A 124 -13.32 7.94 -24.93
C SER A 124 -12.69 8.94 -23.95
N GLY A 125 -13.06 10.22 -24.10
CA GLY A 125 -12.52 11.32 -23.29
C GLY A 125 -11.03 11.63 -23.53
N GLU A 126 -10.49 12.56 -22.75
CA GLU A 126 -9.05 12.88 -22.68
C GLU A 126 -8.43 12.11 -21.51
N ASN A 127 -7.74 11.02 -21.82
CA ASN A 127 -7.03 10.18 -20.85
C ASN A 127 -5.82 9.47 -21.48
N ILE A 128 -5.00 8.79 -20.67
CA ILE A 128 -3.80 8.10 -21.15
C ILE A 128 -4.08 7.07 -22.25
N LYS A 129 -5.25 6.42 -22.23
CA LYS A 129 -5.67 5.46 -23.26
C LYS A 129 -5.92 6.15 -24.60
N SER A 130 -6.57 7.31 -24.59
CA SER A 130 -6.75 8.14 -25.79
C SER A 130 -5.42 8.65 -26.35
N GLU A 131 -4.50 9.07 -25.48
CA GLU A 131 -3.16 9.48 -25.90
C GLU A 131 -2.36 8.31 -26.48
N ALA A 132 -2.41 7.13 -25.86
CA ALA A 132 -1.74 5.93 -26.34
C ALA A 132 -2.26 5.49 -27.72
N TYR A 133 -3.57 5.61 -27.94
CA TYR A 133 -4.19 5.35 -29.24
C TYR A 133 -3.71 6.33 -30.32
N GLU A 134 -3.76 7.64 -30.06
CA GLU A 134 -3.29 8.64 -31.03
C GLU A 134 -1.79 8.47 -31.29
N TYR A 135 -0.98 8.21 -30.25
CA TYR A 135 0.44 7.94 -30.40
C TYR A 135 0.72 6.69 -31.26
N LEU A 136 -0.05 5.61 -31.09
CA LEU A 136 0.04 4.40 -31.93
C LEU A 136 -0.30 4.71 -33.40
N LYS A 137 -1.34 5.51 -33.63
CA LYS A 137 -1.79 5.90 -34.96
C LYS A 137 -0.76 6.76 -35.68
N GLU A 138 -0.20 7.76 -34.99
CA GLU A 138 0.87 8.62 -35.52
C GLU A 138 2.16 7.84 -35.80
N ASN A 139 2.43 6.80 -35.01
CA ASN A 139 3.64 5.97 -35.12
C ASN A 139 3.39 4.61 -35.76
N TYR A 140 2.31 4.45 -36.53
CA TYR A 140 1.92 3.17 -37.15
C TYR A 140 3.07 2.48 -37.89
N GLU A 141 3.81 3.25 -38.69
CA GLU A 141 4.92 2.74 -39.53
C GLU A 141 6.11 2.22 -38.70
N LYS A 142 6.17 2.51 -37.39
CA LYS A 142 7.19 1.92 -36.50
C LYS A 142 6.94 0.42 -36.26
N VAL A 143 5.68 -0.03 -36.31
CA VAL A 143 5.31 -1.43 -36.05
C VAL A 143 5.66 -2.31 -37.24
N LYS A 144 6.81 -2.99 -37.15
CA LYS A 144 7.33 -3.88 -38.20
C LYS A 144 6.85 -5.32 -38.05
N ASN A 145 6.48 -5.73 -36.84
CA ASN A 145 6.05 -7.08 -36.51
C ASN A 145 4.76 -7.04 -35.68
N PRO A 146 3.59 -6.88 -36.33
CA PRO A 146 2.31 -6.82 -35.64
C PRO A 146 1.88 -8.15 -34.99
N GLU A 147 2.57 -9.26 -35.25
CA GLU A 147 2.34 -10.54 -34.54
C GLU A 147 2.93 -10.55 -33.12
N LYS A 148 3.90 -9.68 -32.85
CA LYS A 148 4.51 -9.54 -31.53
C LYS A 148 3.74 -8.49 -30.75
N ILE A 149 2.82 -8.93 -29.90
CA ILE A 149 1.95 -8.05 -29.13
C ILE A 149 2.44 -7.95 -27.69
N VAL A 150 2.50 -6.73 -27.17
CA VAL A 150 2.66 -6.46 -25.73
C VAL A 150 1.40 -5.80 -25.21
N LEU A 151 0.75 -6.46 -24.25
CA LEU A 151 -0.48 -6.01 -23.64
C LEU A 151 -0.18 -5.31 -22.31
N LEU A 152 -0.66 -4.08 -22.16
CA LEU A 152 -0.53 -3.28 -20.95
C LEU A 152 -1.93 -3.09 -20.35
N ILE A 153 -2.15 -3.65 -19.16
CA ILE A 153 -3.43 -3.61 -18.46
C ILE A 153 -3.26 -2.81 -17.17
N ASP A 154 -3.73 -1.56 -17.17
CA ASP A 154 -3.64 -0.67 -16.02
C ASP A 154 -4.88 -0.78 -15.11
N GLU A 155 -4.76 -0.28 -13.88
CA GLU A 155 -5.84 -0.16 -12.89
C GLU A 155 -6.53 -1.49 -12.52
N LEU A 156 -5.75 -2.55 -12.32
CA LEU A 156 -6.29 -3.88 -12.00
C LEU A 156 -6.95 -3.96 -10.60
N GLU A 157 -6.59 -3.08 -9.66
CA GLU A 157 -6.91 -3.17 -8.23
C GLU A 157 -8.40 -3.45 -7.95
N ASP A 158 -9.25 -2.44 -8.16
CA ASP A 158 -10.67 -2.51 -7.80
C ASP A 158 -11.47 -3.32 -8.86
N ASN A 159 -10.88 -3.55 -10.03
CA ASN A 159 -11.49 -4.28 -11.13
C ASN A 159 -11.34 -5.80 -10.99
N TYR A 160 -10.22 -6.29 -10.46
CA TYR A 160 -9.98 -7.73 -10.30
C TYR A 160 -11.02 -8.39 -9.41
N LYS A 161 -11.43 -7.75 -8.31
CA LYS A 161 -12.51 -8.26 -7.44
C LYS A 161 -13.80 -8.46 -8.22
N LYS A 162 -14.18 -7.47 -9.02
CA LYS A 162 -15.41 -7.51 -9.82
C LYS A 162 -15.32 -8.59 -10.90
N ILE A 163 -14.15 -8.77 -11.51
CA ILE A 163 -13.88 -9.85 -12.47
C ILE A 163 -14.00 -11.22 -11.77
N LYS A 164 -13.36 -11.41 -10.62
CA LYS A 164 -13.45 -12.63 -9.80
C LYS A 164 -14.90 -12.97 -9.43
N ASN A 165 -15.69 -11.97 -9.02
CA ASN A 165 -17.10 -12.18 -8.66
C ASN A 165 -17.97 -12.63 -9.84
N LYS A 166 -17.64 -12.25 -11.07
CA LYS A 166 -18.36 -12.67 -12.27
C LYS A 166 -17.88 -14.01 -12.82
N ILE A 167 -16.57 -14.27 -12.77
CA ILE A 167 -15.93 -15.38 -13.49
C ILE A 167 -15.69 -16.59 -12.59
N GLY A 168 -15.47 -16.37 -11.30
CA GLY A 168 -15.09 -17.40 -10.32
C GLY A 168 -13.68 -17.22 -9.77
N HIS A 169 -13.20 -18.24 -9.06
CA HIS A 169 -11.84 -18.26 -8.50
C HIS A 169 -10.79 -18.23 -9.61
N ASP A 170 -9.69 -17.50 -9.37
CA ASP A 170 -8.54 -17.35 -10.28
C ASP A 170 -8.95 -17.03 -11.73
N PRO A 171 -9.71 -15.92 -11.93
CA PRO A 171 -10.38 -15.64 -13.18
C PRO A 171 -9.41 -15.44 -14.36
N LEU A 172 -8.16 -15.04 -14.10
CA LEU A 172 -7.18 -14.77 -15.15
C LEU A 172 -6.26 -15.95 -15.42
N ARG A 173 -6.37 -17.06 -14.68
CA ARG A 173 -5.47 -18.22 -14.72
C ARG A 173 -5.00 -18.61 -16.12
N THR A 174 -5.94 -18.98 -16.99
CA THR A 174 -5.63 -19.46 -18.35
C THR A 174 -5.01 -18.34 -19.20
N PHE A 175 -5.48 -17.10 -19.02
CA PHE A 175 -4.97 -15.95 -19.75
C PHE A 175 -3.55 -15.57 -19.33
N LEU A 176 -3.19 -15.71 -18.06
CA LEU A 176 -1.86 -15.42 -17.55
C LEU A 176 -0.81 -16.43 -18.01
N GLU A 177 -1.20 -17.70 -18.20
CA GLU A 177 -0.32 -18.78 -18.67
C GLU A 177 -0.12 -18.77 -20.20
N ASP A 178 -1.06 -18.17 -20.94
CA ASP A 178 -1.01 -18.05 -22.40
C ASP A 178 0.25 -17.29 -22.86
N LYS A 179 1.01 -17.87 -23.80
CA LYS A 179 2.27 -17.31 -24.33
C LYS A 179 2.11 -16.58 -25.67
N SER A 180 0.89 -16.41 -26.17
CA SER A 180 0.60 -15.74 -27.45
C SER A 180 1.05 -14.28 -27.43
N PHE A 181 0.93 -13.63 -26.26
CA PHE A 181 1.28 -12.22 -26.06
C PHE A 181 2.05 -12.04 -24.74
N LEU A 182 2.94 -11.06 -24.69
CA LEU A 182 3.58 -10.62 -23.46
C LEU A 182 2.65 -9.65 -22.71
N LYS A 183 2.46 -9.84 -21.41
CA LYS A 183 1.46 -9.11 -20.62
C LYS A 183 2.10 -8.39 -19.44
N PHE A 184 1.81 -7.11 -19.28
CA PHE A 184 2.14 -6.32 -18.10
C PHE A 184 0.85 -5.80 -17.47
N PHE A 185 0.69 -6.06 -16.17
CA PHE A 185 -0.40 -5.56 -15.37
C PHE A 185 0.13 -4.55 -14.36
N ALA A 186 -0.66 -3.54 -13.99
CA ALA A 186 -0.31 -2.61 -12.92
C ALA A 186 -1.31 -2.71 -11.76
N MET A 187 -0.78 -2.78 -10.54
CA MET A 187 -1.61 -2.86 -9.34
C MET A 187 -0.90 -2.34 -8.08
N THR A 188 -1.67 -1.89 -7.08
CA THR A 188 -1.15 -1.59 -5.74
C THR A 188 -0.74 -2.87 -4.98
N PRO A 189 0.22 -2.78 -4.05
CA PRO A 189 0.60 -3.90 -3.19
C PRO A 189 -0.58 -4.50 -2.43
N SER A 190 -1.50 -3.67 -1.92
CA SER A 190 -2.71 -4.14 -1.22
C SER A 190 -3.63 -4.96 -2.12
N GLY A 191 -3.69 -4.65 -3.42
CA GLY A 191 -4.47 -5.41 -4.40
C GLY A 191 -3.91 -6.82 -4.64
N ILE A 192 -2.66 -7.11 -4.27
CA ILE A 192 -2.08 -8.47 -4.39
C ILE A 192 -2.82 -9.44 -3.48
N HIS A 193 -3.38 -9.00 -2.35
CA HIS A 193 -4.23 -9.86 -1.54
C HIS A 193 -5.59 -10.14 -2.14
N ASP A 194 -6.00 -9.33 -3.11
CA ASP A 194 -7.25 -9.52 -3.84
C ASP A 194 -7.04 -10.50 -4.99
N LEU A 195 -5.82 -10.54 -5.56
CA LEU A 195 -5.34 -11.65 -6.37
C LEU A 195 -5.32 -12.92 -5.50
N GLY A 196 -6.01 -13.98 -5.94
CA GLY A 196 -5.93 -15.28 -5.28
C GLY A 196 -4.48 -15.80 -5.29
N GLY A 197 -4.12 -16.70 -4.37
CA GLY A 197 -2.74 -17.22 -4.30
C GLY A 197 -2.27 -17.90 -5.60
N ALA A 198 -3.19 -18.48 -6.35
CA ALA A 198 -2.91 -19.09 -7.64
C ALA A 198 -2.69 -18.03 -8.74
N ASP A 199 -3.53 -17.01 -8.90
CA ASP A 199 -3.25 -15.95 -9.91
C ASP A 199 -2.03 -15.09 -9.54
N ALA A 200 -1.82 -14.79 -8.25
CA ALA A 200 -0.65 -14.05 -7.79
C ALA A 200 0.68 -14.78 -8.12
N SER A 201 0.73 -16.10 -7.95
CA SER A 201 1.93 -16.90 -8.26
C SER A 201 2.25 -17.03 -9.75
N ARG A 202 1.33 -16.64 -10.64
CA ARG A 202 1.51 -16.61 -12.09
C ARG A 202 2.13 -15.33 -12.62
N PHE A 203 2.49 -14.39 -11.75
CA PHE A 203 3.17 -13.17 -12.14
C PHE A 203 4.64 -13.18 -11.75
N LYS A 204 5.48 -12.56 -12.60
CA LYS A 204 6.76 -12.01 -12.14
C LYS A 204 6.56 -10.57 -11.71
N ASN A 205 6.81 -10.30 -10.42
CA ASN A 205 6.62 -8.99 -9.84
C ASN A 205 7.74 -8.01 -10.21
N ILE A 206 7.37 -6.78 -10.52
CA ILE A 206 8.26 -5.64 -10.79
C ILE A 206 7.86 -4.52 -9.82
N PRO A 207 8.46 -4.46 -8.62
CA PRO A 207 8.11 -3.46 -7.62
C PRO A 207 8.72 -2.10 -7.97
N ILE A 208 7.90 -1.04 -7.97
CA ILE A 208 8.38 0.33 -8.12
C ILE A 208 8.88 0.85 -6.78
N PRO A 209 10.15 1.27 -6.68
CA PRO A 209 10.76 1.69 -5.44
C PRO A 209 10.38 3.14 -5.09
N SER A 210 10.63 3.55 -3.85
CA SER A 210 10.53 4.95 -3.45
C SER A 210 11.61 5.81 -4.10
N VAL A 211 11.35 7.11 -4.25
CA VAL A 211 12.36 8.09 -4.64
C VAL A 211 13.48 8.16 -3.61
N ASP A 212 14.72 8.19 -4.08
CA ASP A 212 15.91 8.34 -3.23
C ASP A 212 16.09 9.80 -2.80
N ILE A 213 16.59 10.00 -1.57
CA ILE A 213 16.92 11.34 -1.09
C ILE A 213 18.03 12.01 -1.92
N GLU A 214 18.93 11.23 -2.52
CA GLU A 214 19.97 11.75 -3.43
C GLU A 214 19.33 12.47 -4.62
N TYR A 215 18.36 11.83 -5.26
CA TYR A 215 17.59 12.44 -6.35
C TYR A 215 16.91 13.74 -5.90
N ILE A 216 16.27 13.75 -4.72
CA ILE A 216 15.61 14.96 -4.21
C ILE A 216 16.64 16.08 -3.97
N LYS A 217 17.80 15.74 -3.40
CA LYS A 217 18.88 16.69 -3.12
C LYS A 217 19.52 17.25 -4.40
N GLU A 218 19.60 16.47 -5.47
CA GLU A 218 20.12 16.94 -6.76
C GLU A 218 19.09 17.79 -7.52
N LYS A 219 17.83 17.36 -7.53
CA LYS A 219 16.80 17.96 -8.39
C LYS A 219 16.17 19.23 -7.83
N TYR A 220 15.80 19.23 -6.56
CA TYR A 220 15.02 20.32 -5.99
C TYR A 220 15.94 21.37 -5.39
N ASN A 221 15.85 22.61 -5.86
CA ASN A 221 16.66 23.72 -5.34
C ASN A 221 16.16 24.19 -3.97
N LEU A 222 16.47 23.42 -2.92
CA LEU A 222 16.06 23.63 -1.53
C LEU A 222 17.25 23.37 -0.59
N PRO A 223 17.28 23.92 0.63
CA PRO A 223 18.25 23.50 1.65
C PRO A 223 18.10 22.02 2.02
N ALA A 224 19.16 21.34 2.50
CA ALA A 224 19.10 19.91 2.81
C ALA A 224 17.98 19.53 3.79
N GLY A 225 17.73 20.29 4.85
CA GLY A 225 16.67 19.91 5.78
C GLY A 225 15.27 20.06 5.20
N LYS A 226 15.04 20.98 4.26
CA LYS A 226 13.78 21.00 3.47
C LYS A 226 13.65 19.79 2.55
N ARG A 227 14.74 19.34 1.95
CA ARG A 227 14.76 18.14 1.09
C ARG A 227 14.50 16.87 1.92
N ASN A 228 15.09 16.78 3.11
CA ASN A 228 14.81 15.74 4.09
C ASN A 228 13.33 15.77 4.48
N ALA A 229 12.81 16.93 4.88
CA ALA A 229 11.40 17.12 5.23
C ALA A 229 10.48 16.72 4.06
N LEU A 230 10.81 17.11 2.82
CA LEU A 230 10.05 16.71 1.63
C LEU A 230 9.97 15.20 1.48
N TRP A 231 11.08 14.48 1.69
CA TRP A 231 11.10 13.03 1.66
C TRP A 231 10.22 12.43 2.76
N TRP A 232 10.35 12.89 4.01
CA TRP A 232 9.57 12.38 5.15
C TRP A 232 8.07 12.66 5.03
N LEU A 233 7.69 13.86 4.59
CA LEU A 233 6.29 14.25 4.36
C LEU A 233 5.66 13.53 3.16
N SER A 234 6.48 12.94 2.29
CA SER A 234 6.00 12.26 1.08
C SER A 234 6.24 10.74 1.12
N ARG A 235 7.03 10.25 2.08
CA ARG A 235 7.56 8.88 2.14
C ARG A 235 8.23 8.39 0.86
N GLY A 236 8.89 9.30 0.15
CA GLY A 236 9.49 8.99 -1.15
C GLY A 236 8.47 8.66 -2.25
N ASN A 237 7.19 8.98 -2.09
CA ASN A 237 6.18 8.86 -3.14
C ASN A 237 6.32 10.01 -4.16
N PRO A 238 6.56 9.74 -5.45
CA PRO A 238 6.80 10.78 -6.45
C PRO A 238 5.66 11.80 -6.57
N ARG A 239 4.40 11.34 -6.59
CA ARG A 239 3.24 12.24 -6.64
C ARG A 239 3.18 13.15 -5.42
N HIS A 240 3.41 12.61 -4.22
CA HIS A 240 3.39 13.42 -3.01
C HIS A 240 4.57 14.39 -2.96
N ILE A 241 5.75 14.02 -3.45
CA ILE A 241 6.90 14.93 -3.57
C ILE A 241 6.51 16.16 -4.40
N ILE A 242 5.89 15.97 -5.58
CA ILE A 242 5.46 17.08 -6.44
C ILE A 242 4.45 17.98 -5.72
N LEU A 243 3.42 17.38 -5.11
CA LEU A 243 2.36 18.13 -4.41
C LEU A 243 2.89 18.87 -3.16
N ASN A 244 3.78 18.24 -2.41
CA ASN A 244 4.30 18.79 -1.17
C ASN A 244 5.38 19.84 -1.44
N TYR A 245 6.20 19.68 -2.48
CA TYR A 245 7.22 20.65 -2.88
C TYR A 245 6.64 22.05 -3.05
N GLU A 246 5.53 22.15 -3.80
CA GLU A 246 4.83 23.42 -4.04
C GLU A 246 4.34 24.09 -2.74
N LYS A 247 3.95 23.29 -1.75
CA LYS A 247 3.48 23.78 -0.45
C LYS A 247 4.62 24.20 0.48
N ILE A 248 5.77 23.52 0.45
CA ILE A 248 6.84 23.72 1.44
C ILE A 248 7.95 24.69 0.99
N LYS A 249 8.11 24.92 -0.32
CA LYS A 249 9.23 25.71 -0.86
C LYS A 249 9.32 27.13 -0.26
N ASP A 250 8.17 27.76 -0.01
CA ASP A 250 8.08 29.16 0.43
C ASP A 250 7.79 29.35 1.94
N LEU A 251 7.97 28.31 2.77
CA LEU A 251 7.61 28.37 4.20
C LEU A 251 8.61 29.10 5.12
N ASN A 252 9.80 29.48 4.65
CA ASN A 252 10.88 29.98 5.54
C ASN A 252 10.60 31.33 6.20
N GLY A 253 9.66 32.12 5.66
CA GLY A 253 9.26 33.42 6.21
C GLY A 253 7.90 33.42 6.90
N LYS A 254 7.24 32.26 7.02
CA LYS A 254 5.87 32.16 7.50
C LYS A 254 5.80 31.97 9.02
N GLY A 255 4.69 32.41 9.61
CA GLY A 255 4.42 32.22 11.03
C GLY A 255 4.17 30.74 11.38
N VAL A 256 4.44 30.36 12.63
CA VAL A 256 4.24 28.97 13.11
C VAL A 256 2.82 28.46 12.87
N ALA A 257 1.81 29.31 13.05
CA ALA A 257 0.40 28.95 12.81
C ALA A 257 0.13 28.60 11.34
N GLU A 258 0.69 29.38 10.41
CA GLU A 258 0.53 29.18 8.97
C GLU A 258 1.27 27.91 8.49
N ILE A 259 2.46 27.64 9.05
CA ILE A 259 3.18 26.39 8.78
C ILE A 259 2.34 25.20 9.24
N LYS A 260 1.75 25.26 10.44
CA LYS A 260 0.89 24.19 10.97
C LYS A 260 -0.31 23.92 10.06
N GLU A 261 -1.03 24.95 9.66
CA GLU A 261 -2.18 24.83 8.77
C GLU A 261 -1.80 24.15 7.45
N ILE A 262 -0.68 24.56 6.85
CA ILE A 262 -0.19 23.95 5.60
C ILE A 262 0.17 22.47 5.81
N LEU A 263 0.88 22.13 6.90
CA LEU A 263 1.23 20.74 7.24
C LEU A 263 -0.02 19.86 7.45
N GLU A 264 -1.10 20.40 8.02
CA GLU A 264 -2.36 19.67 8.22
C GLU A 264 -3.14 19.44 6.90
N THR A 265 -2.86 20.22 5.85
CA THR A 265 -3.47 20.06 4.51
C THR A 265 -2.71 19.11 3.57
N LEU A 266 -1.57 18.56 4.00
CA LEU A 266 -0.78 17.69 3.14
C LEU A 266 -1.54 16.39 2.82
N PRO A 267 -1.37 15.81 1.61
CA PRO A 267 -1.97 14.53 1.27
C PRO A 267 -1.62 13.47 2.34
N PRO A 268 -2.56 12.60 2.75
CA PRO A 268 -2.24 11.52 3.67
C PRO A 268 -1.33 10.46 3.01
N ILE A 269 -0.60 9.70 3.82
CA ILE A 269 0.23 8.58 3.36
C ILE A 269 -0.58 7.28 3.46
N GLY A 270 -0.56 6.46 2.41
CA GLY A 270 -1.32 5.19 2.34
C GLY A 270 -2.69 5.34 1.67
N LYS A 271 -3.44 4.23 1.57
CA LYS A 271 -4.83 4.19 1.07
C LYS A 271 -5.76 3.92 2.25
N GLU A 272 -6.98 4.45 2.21
CA GLU A 272 -7.99 4.12 3.21
C GLU A 272 -8.24 2.60 3.30
N PRO A 273 -8.54 2.06 4.50
CA PRO A 273 -8.78 2.76 5.77
C PRO A 273 -7.51 2.91 6.64
N SER A 274 -6.33 2.59 6.12
CA SER A 274 -5.06 2.62 6.87
C SER A 274 -4.17 3.80 6.52
N ASN A 275 -4.73 4.82 5.85
CA ASN A 275 -4.00 6.04 5.59
C ASN A 275 -3.69 6.77 6.90
N VAL A 276 -2.60 7.51 6.91
CA VAL A 276 -2.18 8.31 8.07
C VAL A 276 -1.85 9.72 7.63
N LYS A 277 -1.92 10.67 8.55
CA LYS A 277 -1.43 12.04 8.28
C LYS A 277 0.05 11.98 7.88
N SER A 278 0.44 12.81 6.90
CA SER A 278 1.85 12.95 6.52
C SER A 278 2.74 13.38 7.67
N VAL A 279 2.19 14.17 8.60
CA VAL A 279 2.84 14.50 9.85
C VAL A 279 1.83 14.74 10.97
N ILE A 280 2.19 14.39 12.20
CA ILE A 280 1.49 14.73 13.44
C ILE A 280 2.25 15.88 14.09
N VAL A 281 1.62 17.05 14.12
CA VAL A 281 2.17 18.24 14.77
C VAL A 281 1.93 18.11 16.28
N GLY A 282 3.01 18.04 17.06
CA GLY A 282 2.94 17.96 18.52
C GLY A 282 2.52 19.27 19.20
N ASN A 283 2.33 19.21 20.52
CA ASN A 283 1.94 20.36 21.33
C ASN A 283 3.06 21.39 21.52
N ASP A 284 4.32 20.99 21.30
CA ASP A 284 5.46 21.91 21.34
C ASP A 284 5.55 22.70 20.02
N HIS A 285 4.84 23.83 19.98
CA HIS A 285 4.80 24.69 18.81
C HIS A 285 6.16 25.33 18.47
N SER A 286 7.13 25.35 19.40
CA SER A 286 8.46 25.90 19.13
C SER A 286 9.27 25.06 18.14
N LYS A 287 8.93 23.77 18.01
CA LYS A 287 9.61 22.82 17.11
C LYS A 287 9.01 22.74 15.70
N ILE A 288 7.85 23.35 15.45
CA ILE A 288 7.14 23.25 14.15
C ILE A 288 8.02 23.66 12.97
N LYS A 289 8.84 24.70 13.13
CA LYS A 289 9.78 25.16 12.09
C LYS A 289 10.80 24.09 11.67
N TYR A 290 11.15 23.16 12.57
CA TYR A 290 12.10 22.08 12.27
C TYR A 290 11.41 20.90 11.56
N ILE A 291 10.08 20.80 11.59
CA ILE A 291 9.35 19.76 10.82
C ILE A 291 9.56 19.96 9.32
N ILE A 292 9.60 21.23 8.89
CA ILE A 292 9.84 21.61 7.50
C ILE A 292 11.32 21.76 7.16
N ASP A 293 12.21 21.60 8.15
CA ASP A 293 13.66 21.73 8.02
C ASP A 293 14.36 20.69 8.93
N LEU A 294 14.38 19.43 8.49
CA LEU A 294 14.95 18.29 9.22
C LEU A 294 16.47 18.17 9.05
N LYS A 295 17.19 19.30 9.13
CA LYS A 295 18.65 19.31 9.08
C LYS A 295 19.22 19.11 10.48
N PRO A 296 20.33 18.36 10.65
CA PRO A 296 21.11 18.41 11.88
C PRO A 296 21.50 19.84 12.28
N ILE A 297 21.34 20.16 13.57
CA ILE A 297 21.64 21.45 14.19
C ILE A 297 22.83 21.35 15.14
N GLU A 298 23.52 22.46 15.36
CA GLU A 298 24.59 22.54 16.35
C GLU A 298 24.05 22.34 17.78
N CYS A 299 24.80 21.62 18.60
CA CYS A 299 24.46 21.31 19.98
C CYS A 299 25.70 21.17 20.86
N LYS A 300 25.48 20.94 22.15
CA LYS A 300 26.56 20.58 23.08
C LYS A 300 27.17 19.24 22.65
N SER A 301 28.48 19.10 22.89
CA SER A 301 29.24 17.88 22.61
C SER A 301 28.60 16.65 23.27
N TYR A 302 28.49 15.55 22.53
CA TYR A 302 27.98 14.27 23.01
C TYR A 302 28.69 13.09 22.34
N ARG A 303 28.47 11.89 22.88
CA ARG A 303 29.02 10.64 22.33
C ARG A 303 28.01 9.94 21.44
N GLY A 304 28.44 9.48 20.28
CA GLY A 304 27.53 8.81 19.35
C GLY A 304 28.22 8.41 18.06
N PHE A 305 27.42 8.20 17.02
CA PHE A 305 27.89 7.77 15.71
C PHE A 305 27.69 8.85 14.67
N LYS A 306 28.68 8.97 13.79
CA LYS A 306 28.63 9.69 12.54
C LYS A 306 28.47 8.66 11.42
N ILE A 307 27.44 8.82 10.59
CA ILE A 307 27.14 7.92 9.49
C ILE A 307 27.17 8.71 8.19
N THR A 308 27.92 8.26 7.19
CA THR A 308 28.21 8.99 5.96
C THR A 308 27.71 8.26 4.72
N LYS A 309 27.73 8.93 3.56
CA LYS A 309 27.39 8.33 2.26
C LYS A 309 28.28 7.15 1.88
N GLU A 310 29.50 7.07 2.41
CA GLU A 310 30.43 5.94 2.19
C GLU A 310 29.89 4.61 2.74
N LEU A 311 28.83 4.64 3.56
CA LEU A 311 28.15 3.42 4.02
C LEU A 311 27.64 2.55 2.85
N ILE A 312 27.50 3.09 1.64
CA ILE A 312 27.21 2.27 0.45
C ILE A 312 28.26 1.17 0.23
N ASP A 313 29.52 1.44 0.52
CA ASP A 313 30.61 0.46 0.40
C ASP A 313 30.74 -0.42 1.65
N GLY A 314 30.07 -0.04 2.75
CA GLY A 314 30.01 -0.77 4.02
C GLY A 314 28.74 -1.60 4.25
N GLU A 315 27.80 -1.63 3.30
CA GLU A 315 26.51 -2.36 3.46
C GLU A 315 26.72 -3.85 3.74
N GLY A 316 27.74 -4.47 3.13
CA GLY A 316 28.08 -5.88 3.36
C GLY A 316 28.56 -6.13 4.80
N ASP A 317 29.43 -5.26 5.31
CA ASP A 317 29.91 -5.35 6.70
C ASP A 317 28.78 -5.12 7.69
N LEU A 318 27.90 -4.16 7.41
CA LEU A 318 26.71 -3.91 8.22
C LEU A 318 25.73 -5.09 8.19
N SER A 319 25.53 -5.73 7.03
CA SER A 319 24.73 -6.95 6.91
C SER A 319 25.29 -8.06 7.78
N ASN A 320 26.61 -8.34 7.72
CA ASN A 320 27.25 -9.34 8.57
C ASN A 320 27.05 -9.07 10.07
N LEU A 321 27.12 -7.79 10.45
CA LEU A 321 26.83 -7.35 11.81
C LEU A 321 25.37 -7.65 12.21
N PHE A 322 24.41 -7.32 11.34
CA PHE A 322 22.99 -7.62 11.57
C PHE A 322 22.71 -9.13 11.63
N GLN A 323 23.37 -9.94 10.81
CA GLN A 323 23.27 -11.40 10.89
C GLN A 323 23.70 -11.90 12.26
N LYS A 324 24.80 -11.37 12.81
CA LYS A 324 25.31 -11.70 14.14
C LYS A 324 24.37 -11.24 15.25
N ILE A 325 23.99 -9.96 15.26
CA ILE A 325 23.17 -9.37 16.35
C ILE A 325 21.76 -9.97 16.37
N PHE A 326 21.16 -10.19 15.19
CA PHE A 326 19.76 -10.60 15.07
C PHE A 326 19.55 -12.10 14.82
N ASN A 327 20.63 -12.89 14.67
CA ASN A 327 20.59 -14.31 14.30
C ASN A 327 19.91 -14.55 12.94
N LEU A 328 20.34 -13.82 11.91
CA LEU A 328 19.84 -13.92 10.53
C LEU A 328 20.86 -14.63 9.61
N SER A 329 21.40 -15.76 10.04
CA SER A 329 22.54 -16.41 9.38
C SER A 329 22.21 -17.72 8.65
N ASN A 330 20.94 -18.11 8.55
CA ASN A 330 20.57 -19.36 7.87
C ASN A 330 20.44 -19.16 6.35
N GLU A 331 21.46 -19.57 5.61
CA GLU A 331 21.52 -19.50 4.14
C GLU A 331 20.37 -20.28 3.45
N GLU A 332 20.03 -21.47 3.94
CA GLU A 332 18.97 -22.31 3.35
C GLU A 332 17.59 -21.66 3.42
N LYS A 333 17.41 -20.70 4.33
CA LYS A 333 16.15 -19.97 4.52
C LYS A 333 16.19 -18.54 4.00
N GLY A 334 17.28 -18.11 3.35
CA GLY A 334 17.41 -16.75 2.81
C GLY A 334 17.56 -15.65 3.87
N GLU A 335 17.88 -15.98 5.12
CA GLU A 335 18.03 -14.99 6.19
C GLU A 335 19.16 -13.96 5.96
N PRO A 336 20.32 -14.33 5.36
CA PRO A 336 21.35 -13.35 5.01
C PRO A 336 20.87 -12.27 4.03
N ASP A 337 19.98 -12.62 3.10
CA ASP A 337 19.39 -11.64 2.17
C ASP A 337 18.49 -10.64 2.91
N ILE A 338 17.80 -11.08 3.96
CA ILE A 338 17.02 -10.19 4.84
C ILE A 338 17.95 -9.21 5.55
N ALA A 339 19.07 -9.68 6.09
CA ALA A 339 20.05 -8.82 6.75
C ALA A 339 20.66 -7.79 5.76
N LEU A 340 20.91 -8.19 4.52
CA LEU A 340 21.40 -7.30 3.48
C LEU A 340 20.37 -6.23 3.10
N LYS A 341 19.11 -6.61 2.84
CA LYS A 341 18.03 -5.65 2.57
C LYS A 341 17.78 -4.70 3.75
N LEU A 342 17.96 -5.19 4.99
CA LEU A 342 17.85 -4.39 6.20
C LEU A 342 19.00 -3.38 6.34
N ALA A 343 20.23 -3.77 6.00
CA ALA A 343 21.39 -2.86 5.93
C ALA A 343 21.21 -1.78 4.86
N GLU A 344 20.67 -2.14 3.70
CA GLU A 344 20.30 -1.20 2.64
C GLU A 344 19.23 -0.20 3.12
N CYS A 345 18.20 -0.69 3.81
CA CYS A 345 17.17 0.17 4.42
C CYS A 345 17.77 1.12 5.46
N PHE A 346 18.67 0.62 6.32
CA PHE A 346 19.38 1.42 7.31
C PHE A 346 20.12 2.58 6.63
N ARG A 347 20.90 2.32 5.59
CA ARG A 347 21.58 3.37 4.81
C ARG A 347 20.58 4.35 4.20
N LYS A 348 19.51 3.87 3.56
CA LYS A 348 18.51 4.77 2.96
C LYS A 348 17.90 5.72 3.99
N VAL A 349 17.55 5.22 5.18
CA VAL A 349 16.97 6.04 6.25
C VAL A 349 17.99 7.04 6.81
N THR A 350 19.26 6.66 7.02
CA THR A 350 20.28 7.61 7.50
C THR A 350 20.46 8.78 6.52
N MET A 351 20.47 8.50 5.22
CA MET A 351 20.61 9.55 4.20
C MET A 351 19.44 10.55 4.22
N THR A 352 18.22 10.12 4.60
CA THR A 352 17.04 11.00 4.69
C THR A 352 17.03 11.93 5.91
N LEU A 353 17.97 11.74 6.85
CA LEU A 353 18.14 12.52 8.08
C LEU A 353 19.52 13.21 8.14
N SER A 354 20.26 13.19 7.04
CA SER A 354 21.63 13.70 6.94
C SER A 354 21.69 15.21 6.65
N ASP A 355 22.85 15.82 6.87
CA ASP A 355 23.11 17.21 6.48
C ASP A 355 23.42 17.38 4.96
N ASP A 356 23.95 18.54 4.57
CA ASP A 356 24.27 18.84 3.17
C ASP A 356 25.36 17.89 2.61
N ASP A 357 26.26 17.40 3.47
CA ASP A 357 27.38 16.53 3.12
C ASP A 357 27.03 15.04 3.24
N PHE A 358 25.74 14.72 3.35
CA PHE A 358 25.24 13.36 3.61
C PHE A 358 25.81 12.74 4.89
N VAL A 359 26.00 13.56 5.93
CA VAL A 359 26.39 13.08 7.25
C VAL A 359 25.20 13.09 8.19
N PHE A 360 24.88 11.92 8.75
CA PHE A 360 23.91 11.74 9.81
C PHE A 360 24.63 11.58 11.16
N TYR A 361 24.07 12.19 12.19
CA TYR A 361 24.65 12.22 13.53
C TYR A 361 23.62 11.67 14.53
N ILE A 362 23.99 10.64 15.27
CA ILE A 362 23.08 9.96 16.19
C ILE A 362 23.71 9.77 17.57
N PRO A 363 23.03 10.19 18.66
CA PRO A 363 23.45 9.87 20.03
C PRO A 363 23.51 8.36 20.27
N LYS A 364 24.48 7.93 21.09
CA LYS A 364 24.65 6.49 21.38
C LYS A 364 23.37 5.86 21.96
N ASP A 365 22.62 6.63 22.72
CA ASP A 365 21.39 6.25 23.42
C ASP A 365 20.14 6.26 22.53
N GLU A 366 20.26 6.62 21.24
CA GLU A 366 19.15 6.59 20.29
C GLU A 366 19.34 5.54 19.17
N VAL A 367 20.44 4.78 19.19
CA VAL A 367 20.79 3.81 18.12
C VAL A 367 19.75 2.70 18.03
N ASN A 368 19.28 2.17 19.17
CA ASN A 368 18.25 1.15 19.19
C ASN A 368 16.92 1.68 18.65
N GLU A 369 16.47 2.87 19.09
CA GLU A 369 15.29 3.54 18.53
C GLU A 369 15.41 3.77 17.02
N PHE A 370 16.61 4.07 16.54
CA PHE A 370 16.87 4.25 15.12
C PHE A 370 16.76 2.96 14.34
N MET A 371 17.29 1.87 14.87
CA MET A 371 17.09 0.55 14.27
C MET A 371 15.60 0.18 14.23
N ASP A 372 14.87 0.50 15.29
CA ASP A 372 13.43 0.31 15.38
C ASP A 372 12.68 1.12 14.30
N LEU A 373 13.11 2.36 14.01
CA LEU A 373 12.62 3.17 12.88
C LEU A 373 12.97 2.57 11.51
N VAL A 374 14.16 1.99 11.37
CA VAL A 374 14.59 1.32 10.14
C VAL A 374 13.74 0.08 9.88
N LEU A 375 13.48 -0.74 10.91
CA LEU A 375 12.60 -1.91 10.82
C LEU A 375 11.17 -1.51 10.46
N ASP A 376 10.65 -0.46 11.10
CA ASP A 376 9.37 0.15 10.81
C ASP A 376 9.22 0.47 9.30
N ILE A 377 10.18 1.18 8.71
CA ILE A 377 10.19 1.54 7.28
C ILE A 377 10.42 0.32 6.38
N PHE A 378 11.28 -0.61 6.82
CA PHE A 378 11.56 -1.85 6.09
C PHE A 378 10.30 -2.69 5.95
N LEU A 379 9.58 -2.91 7.05
CA LEU A 379 8.34 -3.68 7.06
C LEU A 379 7.22 -3.00 6.27
N GLU A 380 7.13 -1.66 6.30
CA GLU A 380 6.17 -0.93 5.45
C GLU A 380 6.33 -1.32 3.98
N LYS A 381 7.58 -1.42 3.50
CA LYS A 381 7.89 -1.69 2.09
C LYS A 381 7.88 -3.18 1.73
N GLU A 382 8.46 -4.02 2.58
CA GLU A 382 8.84 -5.39 2.24
C GLU A 382 7.93 -6.46 2.85
N HIS A 383 6.95 -6.14 3.69
CA HIS A 383 6.09 -7.15 4.36
C HIS A 383 5.37 -8.12 3.40
N ASN A 384 5.16 -7.72 2.15
CA ASN A 384 4.53 -8.54 1.11
C ASN A 384 5.52 -9.36 0.29
N ASN A 385 6.82 -9.19 0.51
CA ASN A 385 7.84 -10.03 -0.09
C ASN A 385 7.73 -11.45 0.53
N PRO A 386 7.52 -12.52 -0.27
CA PRO A 386 7.33 -13.87 0.25
C PRO A 386 8.44 -14.32 1.21
N GLU A 387 9.70 -14.02 0.88
CA GLU A 387 10.86 -14.31 1.72
C GLU A 387 10.75 -13.63 3.09
N ILE A 388 10.30 -12.37 3.12
CA ILE A 388 10.14 -11.60 4.36
C ILE A 388 8.94 -12.09 5.16
N LYS A 389 7.85 -12.48 4.48
CA LYS A 389 6.64 -12.99 5.12
C LYS A 389 6.91 -14.27 5.90
N GLU A 390 7.75 -15.16 5.39
CA GLU A 390 8.16 -16.40 6.07
C GLU A 390 8.95 -16.13 7.37
N HIS A 391 9.68 -15.01 7.43
CA HIS A 391 10.55 -14.63 8.55
C HIS A 391 10.02 -13.45 9.37
N ILE A 392 8.74 -13.08 9.18
CA ILE A 392 8.16 -11.89 9.81
C ILE A 392 8.24 -11.95 11.34
N SER A 393 8.12 -13.13 11.94
CA SER A 393 8.25 -13.34 13.39
C SER A 393 9.65 -12.99 13.89
N LYS A 394 10.71 -13.37 13.15
CA LYS A 394 12.09 -13.01 13.48
C LYS A 394 12.31 -11.50 13.42
N LEU A 395 11.74 -10.83 12.43
CA LEU A 395 11.82 -9.38 12.31
C LEU A 395 11.08 -8.66 13.46
N HIS A 396 9.94 -9.19 13.89
CA HIS A 396 9.25 -8.72 15.09
C HIS A 396 10.07 -8.95 16.37
N ASP A 397 10.75 -10.09 16.47
CA ASP A 397 11.66 -10.39 17.60
C ASP A 397 12.82 -9.39 17.71
N ILE A 398 13.28 -8.80 16.60
CA ILE A 398 14.31 -7.76 16.65
C ILE A 398 13.83 -6.56 17.48
N SER A 399 12.62 -6.04 17.22
CA SER A 399 12.08 -4.90 17.99
C SER A 399 11.92 -5.21 19.47
N ARG A 400 11.68 -6.49 19.82
CA ARG A 400 11.66 -6.94 21.21
C ARG A 400 13.06 -6.92 21.81
N LYS A 401 14.07 -7.50 21.15
CA LYS A 401 15.47 -7.49 21.60
C LYS A 401 16.00 -6.07 21.82
N LEU A 402 15.69 -5.14 20.92
CA LEU A 402 16.12 -3.74 21.02
C LEU A 402 15.57 -3.00 22.24
N LYS A 403 14.47 -3.48 22.84
CA LYS A 403 13.87 -2.92 24.06
C LYS A 403 14.34 -3.63 25.32
N GLU A 404 14.79 -4.87 25.20
CA GLU A 404 15.30 -5.67 26.32
C GLU A 404 16.77 -5.31 26.63
N ASP A 405 17.53 -4.88 25.63
CA ASP A 405 18.96 -4.54 25.75
C ASP A 405 19.27 -3.18 25.08
N ASP A 406 19.38 -2.14 25.90
CA ASP A 406 19.64 -0.75 25.50
C ASP A 406 21.00 -0.55 24.79
N GLU A 407 21.95 -1.48 24.90
CA GLU A 407 23.29 -1.38 24.28
C GLU A 407 23.54 -2.43 23.19
N LEU A 408 22.52 -3.23 22.83
CA LEU A 408 22.59 -4.37 21.90
C LEU A 408 23.37 -4.06 20.60
N ILE A 409 23.05 -2.93 19.96
CA ILE A 409 23.71 -2.51 18.72
C ILE A 409 24.95 -1.68 18.99
N VAL A 410 24.95 -0.87 20.06
CA VAL A 410 25.94 0.18 20.32
C VAL A 410 27.34 -0.39 20.45
N GLU A 411 27.52 -1.44 21.26
CA GLU A 411 28.84 -2.03 21.52
C GLU A 411 29.38 -2.71 20.25
N GLU A 412 28.52 -3.47 19.57
CA GLU A 412 28.84 -4.18 18.33
C GLU A 412 29.18 -3.21 17.18
N LEU A 413 28.42 -2.13 16.98
CA LEU A 413 28.73 -1.09 15.99
C LEU A 413 30.02 -0.32 16.32
N ARG A 414 30.31 -0.11 17.60
CA ARG A 414 31.53 0.61 18.03
C ARG A 414 32.78 -0.20 17.75
N GLU A 415 32.71 -1.51 17.88
CA GLU A 415 33.82 -2.44 17.62
C GLU A 415 33.94 -2.82 16.14
N ALA A 416 32.81 -2.85 15.43
CA ALA A 416 32.78 -3.15 14.01
C ALA A 416 33.45 -2.03 13.19
N LYS A 417 34.32 -2.43 12.25
CA LYS A 417 34.94 -1.52 11.29
C LYS A 417 34.07 -1.40 10.04
N VAL A 418 32.84 -0.92 10.20
CA VAL A 418 31.93 -0.70 9.08
C VAL A 418 32.30 0.59 8.37
N ILE A 419 32.61 0.51 7.07
CA ILE A 419 32.90 1.69 6.25
C ILE A 419 31.72 2.66 6.32
N GLY A 420 32.03 3.95 6.51
CA GLY A 420 31.03 5.01 6.59
C GLY A 420 30.33 5.16 7.94
N ILE A 421 30.64 4.35 8.96
CA ILE A 421 30.17 4.53 10.35
C ILE A 421 31.37 4.78 11.26
N GLU A 422 31.33 5.87 12.03
CA GLU A 422 32.40 6.26 12.95
C GLU A 422 31.83 6.61 14.33
N TYR A 423 32.35 5.97 15.37
CA TYR A 423 32.03 6.36 16.75
C TYR A 423 32.90 7.55 17.18
N SER A 424 32.28 8.62 17.66
CA SER A 424 32.97 9.79 18.18
C SER A 424 32.52 10.12 19.60
N LYS A 425 33.48 10.61 20.40
CA LYS A 425 33.22 11.07 21.77
C LYS A 425 32.78 12.53 21.84
N GLU A 426 32.92 13.27 20.73
CA GLU A 426 32.75 14.73 20.68
C GLU A 426 31.97 15.18 19.44
N LEU A 427 30.76 14.67 19.26
CA LEU A 427 29.85 15.14 18.22
C LEU A 427 29.16 16.45 18.64
N THR A 428 29.16 17.45 17.77
CA THR A 428 28.54 18.77 18.03
C THR A 428 27.29 19.04 17.22
N LYS A 429 26.85 18.10 16.39
CA LYS A 429 25.62 18.23 15.59
C LYS A 429 24.66 17.09 15.92
N ARG A 430 23.36 17.35 15.96
CA ARG A 430 22.30 16.34 16.13
C ARG A 430 21.02 16.76 15.44
N LEU A 431 20.08 15.83 15.26
CA LEU A 431 18.75 16.19 14.78
C LEU A 431 18.01 17.13 15.77
N PRO A 432 17.12 18.01 15.26
CA PRO A 432 16.28 18.87 16.11
C PRO A 432 15.23 18.09 16.92
N PHE A 433 15.04 16.81 16.59
CA PHE A 433 14.14 15.87 17.25
C PHE A 433 14.89 14.60 17.62
N THR A 434 14.46 13.95 18.69
CA THR A 434 14.89 12.57 18.95
C THR A 434 14.28 11.63 17.91
N ILE A 435 14.87 10.45 17.71
CA ILE A 435 14.35 9.41 16.83
C ILE A 435 12.95 8.98 17.27
N LYS A 436 12.72 8.91 18.60
CA LYS A 436 11.40 8.64 19.17
C LYS A 436 10.37 9.70 18.79
N GLU A 437 10.76 10.98 18.76
CA GLU A 437 9.91 12.06 18.26
C GLU A 437 9.64 11.91 16.76
N ILE A 438 10.65 11.59 15.95
CA ILE A 438 10.50 11.35 14.50
C ILE A 438 9.51 10.22 14.22
N ARG A 439 9.65 9.07 14.89
CA ARG A 439 8.73 7.93 14.75
C ARG A 439 7.27 8.28 15.08
N LYS A 440 7.06 9.19 16.04
CA LYS A 440 5.72 9.67 16.42
C LYS A 440 5.17 10.71 15.44
N MET A 441 6.02 11.64 15.00
CA MET A 441 5.63 12.71 14.08
C MET A 441 5.29 12.19 12.69
N PHE A 442 6.03 11.21 12.21
CA PHE A 442 5.80 10.61 10.90
C PHE A 442 5.23 9.20 11.11
N PRO A 443 3.90 9.06 11.21
CA PRO A 443 3.29 7.75 11.34
C PRO A 443 3.49 6.93 10.06
N LEU A 444 3.44 5.60 10.19
CA LEU A 444 3.48 4.67 9.06
C LEU A 444 2.05 4.24 8.75
N PRO A 445 1.65 4.19 7.47
CA PRO A 445 0.43 3.50 7.09
C PRO A 445 0.60 2.01 7.39
N ILE A 446 -0.40 1.39 8.01
CA ILE A 446 -0.35 -0.05 8.26
C ILE A 446 -1.05 -0.74 7.10
N ALA A 447 -0.29 -1.21 6.12
CA ALA A 447 -0.86 -1.84 4.94
C ALA A 447 -1.45 -3.25 5.20
N ASN A 448 -0.97 -3.93 6.24
CA ASN A 448 -1.42 -5.29 6.57
C ASN A 448 -2.43 -5.31 7.74
N PRO A 449 -3.70 -5.65 7.49
CA PRO A 449 -4.74 -5.75 8.53
C PRO A 449 -4.63 -7.00 9.42
N ILE A 450 -3.71 -7.91 9.11
CA ILE A 450 -3.52 -9.16 9.85
C ILE A 450 -2.78 -8.85 11.16
N ILE A 451 -3.49 -9.05 12.28
CA ILE A 451 -2.99 -8.80 13.63
C ILE A 451 -2.26 -10.03 14.16
N LYS A 452 -2.92 -11.18 14.19
CA LYS A 452 -2.31 -12.47 14.52
C LYS A 452 -2.04 -13.21 13.21
N ASN A 453 -0.95 -13.99 13.10
CA ASN A 453 -0.58 -14.81 11.93
C ASN A 453 -1.62 -15.91 11.64
N ILE A 454 -2.86 -15.50 11.41
CA ILE A 454 -4.05 -16.28 11.21
C ILE A 454 -4.56 -15.89 9.83
N ASP A 455 -4.89 -16.88 9.01
CA ASP A 455 -5.51 -16.65 7.72
C ASP A 455 -6.98 -16.19 7.92
N PRO A 456 -7.36 -14.97 7.48
CA PRO A 456 -8.74 -14.50 7.57
C PRO A 456 -9.73 -15.44 6.88
N ASP A 457 -9.35 -16.07 5.77
CA ASP A 457 -10.23 -16.94 4.99
C ASP A 457 -10.51 -18.24 5.76
N GLU A 458 -9.50 -18.82 6.41
CA GLU A 458 -9.71 -19.97 7.31
C GLU A 458 -10.63 -19.64 8.48
N VAL A 459 -10.52 -18.43 9.05
CA VAL A 459 -11.43 -18.01 10.14
C VAL A 459 -12.84 -17.85 9.59
N LYS A 460 -12.99 -17.22 8.42
CA LYS A 460 -14.29 -17.04 7.76
C LYS A 460 -15.00 -18.39 7.57
N GLU A 461 -14.31 -19.39 7.02
CA GLU A 461 -14.86 -20.74 6.82
C GLU A 461 -15.31 -21.40 8.13
N LYS A 462 -14.60 -21.17 9.24
CA LYS A 462 -14.93 -21.74 10.55
C LYS A 462 -16.18 -21.11 11.19
N VAL A 463 -16.38 -19.81 10.95
CA VAL A 463 -17.38 -19.00 11.65
C VAL A 463 -18.63 -18.69 10.82
N GLU A 464 -18.58 -18.84 9.50
CA GLU A 464 -19.71 -18.64 8.60
C GLU A 464 -20.77 -19.74 8.78
N GLY A 465 -22.05 -19.37 8.69
CA GLY A 465 -23.18 -20.30 8.74
C GLY A 465 -23.58 -20.75 10.16
N ARG A 466 -23.14 -20.02 11.19
CA ARG A 466 -23.42 -20.31 12.61
C ARG A 466 -24.63 -19.56 13.17
N GLY A 467 -25.22 -18.64 12.41
CA GLY A 467 -26.42 -17.91 12.81
C GLY A 467 -26.21 -16.92 13.98
N LYS A 468 -24.99 -16.44 14.21
CA LYS A 468 -24.67 -15.42 15.24
C LYS A 468 -23.67 -14.39 14.69
N PRO A 469 -23.45 -13.26 15.38
CA PRO A 469 -22.33 -12.39 15.03
C PRO A 469 -21.00 -13.09 15.29
N VAL A 470 -19.98 -12.68 14.53
CA VAL A 470 -18.59 -13.10 14.77
C VAL A 470 -18.02 -12.32 15.95
N CYS A 471 -18.23 -11.01 15.95
CA CYS A 471 -17.69 -10.10 16.94
C CYS A 471 -18.81 -9.18 17.48
N LYS A 472 -18.87 -9.03 18.80
CA LYS A 472 -19.56 -7.95 19.48
C LYS A 472 -18.56 -6.83 19.74
N ILE A 473 -18.75 -5.69 19.10
CA ILE A 473 -17.80 -4.57 19.17
C ILE A 473 -18.13 -3.67 20.35
N ASP A 474 -19.40 -3.29 20.45
CA ASP A 474 -19.98 -2.61 21.60
C ASP A 474 -21.47 -2.98 21.72
N ASP A 475 -22.19 -2.38 22.66
CA ASP A 475 -23.62 -2.64 22.89
C ASP A 475 -24.53 -2.34 21.69
N ASN A 476 -24.05 -1.52 20.75
CA ASN A 476 -24.78 -1.02 19.59
C ASN A 476 -24.07 -1.35 18.27
N ALA A 477 -23.07 -2.24 18.24
CA ALA A 477 -22.34 -2.59 17.03
C ALA A 477 -21.91 -4.07 17.00
N MET A 478 -22.24 -4.76 15.91
CA MET A 478 -21.90 -6.17 15.70
C MET A 478 -21.41 -6.41 14.28
N PHE A 479 -20.46 -7.33 14.15
CA PHE A 479 -19.93 -7.77 12.86
C PHE A 479 -20.36 -9.20 12.53
N PHE A 480 -20.83 -9.39 11.29
CA PHE A 480 -21.22 -10.69 10.74
C PHE A 480 -20.40 -10.97 9.48
N VAL A 481 -19.97 -12.20 9.29
CA VAL A 481 -19.28 -12.62 8.06
C VAL A 481 -20.22 -12.90 6.89
N SER A 482 -21.49 -13.16 7.16
CA SER A 482 -22.51 -13.42 6.15
C SER A 482 -23.84 -12.76 6.46
N TYR A 483 -24.55 -12.33 5.41
CA TYR A 483 -25.93 -11.84 5.51
C TYR A 483 -26.87 -12.93 6.03
N ARG A 484 -26.60 -14.20 5.68
CA ARG A 484 -27.37 -15.35 6.19
C ARG A 484 -27.33 -15.43 7.71
N ASP A 485 -26.14 -15.30 8.31
CA ASP A 485 -25.96 -15.34 9.76
C ASP A 485 -26.66 -14.17 10.44
N PHE A 486 -26.56 -12.98 9.85
CA PHE A 486 -27.29 -11.81 10.35
C PHE A 486 -28.81 -12.03 10.33
N LYS A 487 -29.34 -12.50 9.21
CA LYS A 487 -30.78 -12.77 9.05
C LYS A 487 -31.28 -13.79 10.09
N GLU A 488 -30.52 -14.86 10.32
CA GLU A 488 -30.87 -15.88 11.31
C GLU A 488 -30.84 -15.30 12.73
N TYR A 489 -29.76 -14.60 13.08
CA TYR A 489 -29.61 -13.98 14.39
C TYR A 489 -30.69 -12.92 14.67
N ALA A 490 -31.13 -12.18 13.65
CA ALA A 490 -32.16 -11.16 13.78
C ALA A 490 -33.52 -11.72 14.24
N GLN A 491 -33.76 -13.03 14.07
CA GLN A 491 -34.96 -13.69 14.57
C GLN A 491 -34.86 -14.09 16.05
N SER A 492 -33.66 -14.10 16.63
CA SER A 492 -33.42 -14.52 18.01
C SER A 492 -33.98 -13.53 19.03
N ASP A 493 -34.32 -14.04 20.22
CA ASP A 493 -34.76 -13.21 21.34
C ASP A 493 -33.63 -12.30 21.85
N ASP A 494 -32.37 -12.76 21.78
CA ASP A 494 -31.19 -11.96 22.17
C ASP A 494 -31.09 -10.70 21.30
N PHE A 495 -31.23 -10.83 19.98
CA PHE A 495 -31.22 -9.67 19.08
C PHE A 495 -32.42 -8.74 19.33
N LYS A 496 -33.63 -9.29 19.41
CA LYS A 496 -34.86 -8.51 19.66
C LYS A 496 -34.77 -7.73 20.97
N SER A 497 -34.23 -8.34 22.03
CA SER A 497 -34.05 -7.68 23.33
C SER A 497 -33.09 -6.49 23.29
N LYS A 498 -32.16 -6.46 22.33
CA LYS A 498 -31.20 -5.35 22.15
C LYS A 498 -31.73 -4.24 21.28
N VAL A 499 -32.57 -4.56 20.29
CA VAL A 499 -32.97 -3.62 19.24
C VAL A 499 -34.36 -3.02 19.48
N LEU A 500 -35.30 -3.78 20.06
CA LEU A 500 -36.68 -3.33 20.24
C LEU A 500 -36.87 -2.24 21.31
N PRO A 501 -36.18 -2.24 22.47
CA PRO A 501 -36.42 -1.22 23.48
C PRO A 501 -36.22 0.21 22.98
N GLU A 502 -36.95 1.15 23.58
CA GLU A 502 -36.90 2.56 23.18
C GLU A 502 -35.49 3.16 23.38
N GLY A 503 -35.05 4.01 22.46
CA GLY A 503 -33.69 4.59 22.46
C GLY A 503 -32.55 3.63 22.09
N ARG A 504 -32.82 2.33 21.88
CA ARG A 504 -31.82 1.38 21.37
C ARG A 504 -31.73 1.41 19.85
N PHE A 505 -30.52 1.22 19.34
CA PHE A 505 -30.21 1.04 17.93
C PHE A 505 -29.02 0.09 17.76
N MET A 506 -28.86 -0.51 16.58
CA MET A 506 -27.74 -1.42 16.29
C MET A 506 -27.12 -1.13 14.93
N VAL A 507 -25.81 -0.99 14.88
CA VAL A 507 -25.01 -0.95 13.66
C VAL A 507 -24.58 -2.38 13.32
N ILE A 508 -24.93 -2.81 12.11
CA ILE A 508 -24.60 -4.14 11.60
C ILE A 508 -23.55 -3.99 10.52
N LEU A 509 -22.37 -4.52 10.78
CA LEU A 509 -21.25 -4.50 9.85
C LEU A 509 -21.28 -5.78 9.02
N LEU A 510 -21.41 -5.63 7.70
CA LEU A 510 -21.33 -6.72 6.71
C LEU A 510 -20.17 -6.49 5.74
N PRO A 511 -19.43 -7.55 5.34
CA PRO A 511 -18.54 -7.49 4.20
C PRO A 511 -19.27 -7.02 2.94
N GLU A 512 -18.56 -6.35 2.04
CA GLU A 512 -19.14 -5.76 0.82
C GLU A 512 -20.03 -6.71 0.02
N GLU A 513 -19.57 -7.94 -0.24
CA GLU A 513 -20.34 -8.95 -0.98
C GLU A 513 -21.66 -9.30 -0.29
N GLU A 514 -21.67 -9.33 1.04
CA GLU A 514 -22.82 -9.69 1.86
C GLU A 514 -23.76 -8.50 2.07
N PHE A 515 -23.20 -7.30 2.09
CA PHE A 515 -23.96 -6.05 2.13
C PHE A 515 -24.77 -5.86 0.84
N GLU A 516 -24.19 -6.16 -0.33
CA GLU A 516 -24.91 -6.09 -1.60
C GLU A 516 -26.00 -7.18 -1.71
N LYS A 517 -25.76 -8.38 -1.14
CA LYS A 517 -26.84 -9.37 -0.96
C LYS A 517 -27.94 -8.84 -0.04
N TYR A 518 -27.60 -8.26 1.09
CA TYR A 518 -28.57 -7.66 2.01
C TYR A 518 -29.45 -6.61 1.29
N LYS A 519 -28.84 -5.64 0.62
CA LYS A 519 -29.56 -4.62 -0.16
C LYS A 519 -30.51 -5.22 -1.20
N LYS A 520 -30.07 -6.27 -1.90
CA LYS A 520 -30.87 -6.94 -2.92
C LYS A 520 -32.09 -7.65 -2.34
N TYR A 521 -31.98 -8.21 -1.13
CA TYR A 521 -33.00 -9.10 -0.57
C TYR A 521 -33.82 -8.48 0.58
N ILE A 522 -33.44 -7.31 1.10
CA ILE A 522 -34.11 -6.68 2.24
C ILE A 522 -35.61 -6.44 2.00
N GLU A 523 -36.00 -6.11 0.78
CA GLU A 523 -37.40 -5.90 0.39
C GLU A 523 -38.30 -7.12 0.68
N ASN A 524 -37.72 -8.32 0.68
CA ASN A 524 -38.42 -9.55 0.98
C ASN A 524 -38.38 -9.92 2.47
N GLU A 525 -37.61 -9.21 3.30
CA GLU A 525 -37.43 -9.47 4.73
C GLU A 525 -38.19 -8.46 5.59
N LYS A 526 -39.50 -8.72 5.80
CA LYS A 526 -40.41 -7.79 6.52
C LYS A 526 -39.84 -7.26 7.84
N LEU A 527 -39.25 -8.10 8.68
CA LEU A 527 -38.70 -7.68 9.98
C LEU A 527 -37.52 -6.73 9.82
N LEU A 528 -36.52 -7.09 9.01
CA LEU A 528 -35.31 -6.29 8.83
C LEU A 528 -35.61 -4.95 8.19
N LYS A 529 -36.51 -4.94 7.19
CA LYS A 529 -36.97 -3.71 6.55
C LYS A 529 -37.64 -2.77 7.55
N ILE A 530 -38.58 -3.27 8.36
CA ILE A 530 -39.24 -2.48 9.41
C ILE A 530 -38.22 -1.93 10.41
N LEU A 531 -37.26 -2.74 10.85
CA LEU A 531 -36.24 -2.29 11.79
C LEU A 531 -35.33 -1.21 11.18
N GLU A 532 -35.01 -1.29 9.89
CA GLU A 532 -34.21 -0.27 9.21
C GLU A 532 -35.00 1.03 8.99
N GLU A 533 -36.26 0.94 8.56
CA GLU A 533 -37.17 2.09 8.39
C GLU A 533 -37.43 2.84 9.69
N LEU A 534 -37.56 2.10 10.80
CA LEU A 534 -37.67 2.68 12.15
C LEU A 534 -36.32 3.19 12.71
N GLY A 535 -35.23 3.06 11.94
CA GLY A 535 -33.88 3.43 12.36
C GLY A 535 -33.34 2.56 13.49
N LYS A 536 -33.98 1.44 13.82
CA LYS A 536 -33.55 0.53 14.89
C LYS A 536 -32.29 -0.24 14.51
N ILE A 537 -32.08 -0.46 13.22
CA ILE A 537 -30.81 -1.00 12.70
C ILE A 537 -30.26 -0.11 11.60
N ARG A 538 -28.95 -0.16 11.43
CA ARG A 538 -28.26 0.39 10.26
C ARG A 538 -27.21 -0.59 9.78
N VAL A 539 -27.37 -1.08 8.56
CA VAL A 539 -26.41 -2.03 7.97
C VAL A 539 -25.38 -1.26 7.16
N VAL A 540 -24.11 -1.60 7.34
CA VAL A 540 -22.96 -0.84 6.82
C VAL A 540 -22.06 -1.75 5.99
N ASN A 541 -21.65 -1.27 4.82
CA ASN A 541 -20.60 -1.88 4.02
C ASN A 541 -19.27 -1.75 4.74
N THR A 542 -18.67 -2.87 5.12
CA THR A 542 -17.41 -2.91 5.87
C THR A 542 -16.24 -3.09 4.90
N PRO A 543 -15.28 -2.15 4.85
CA PRO A 543 -14.09 -2.27 4.01
C PRO A 543 -13.29 -3.55 4.31
N GLN A 544 -12.76 -4.19 3.25
CA GLN A 544 -12.01 -5.45 3.36
C GLN A 544 -10.86 -5.44 4.38
N PRO A 545 -10.07 -4.35 4.52
CA PRO A 545 -9.04 -4.31 5.56
C PRO A 545 -9.62 -4.39 6.99
N ILE A 546 -10.78 -3.78 7.25
CA ILE A 546 -11.47 -3.88 8.54
C ILE A 546 -12.04 -5.29 8.74
N VAL A 547 -12.57 -5.91 7.68
CA VAL A 547 -13.02 -7.32 7.72
C VAL A 547 -11.87 -8.24 8.11
N LYS A 548 -10.72 -8.14 7.44
CA LYS A 548 -9.52 -8.95 7.74
C LYS A 548 -9.00 -8.68 9.16
N PHE A 549 -9.00 -7.42 9.60
CA PHE A 549 -8.67 -7.06 10.98
C PHE A 549 -9.57 -7.79 11.98
N LEU A 550 -10.90 -7.68 11.84
CA LEU A 550 -11.87 -8.31 12.74
C LEU A 550 -11.78 -9.83 12.76
N LEU A 551 -11.44 -10.46 11.62
CA LEU A 551 -11.23 -11.91 11.54
C LEU A 551 -9.93 -12.36 12.19
N THR A 552 -8.88 -11.54 12.16
CA THR A 552 -7.54 -11.93 12.66
C THR A 552 -7.32 -11.63 14.14
N ILE A 553 -8.19 -10.82 14.76
CA ILE A 553 -8.24 -10.65 16.22
C ILE A 553 -9.12 -11.71 16.91
N HIS A 554 -9.63 -12.70 16.16
CA HIS A 554 -10.44 -13.77 16.73
C HIS A 554 -9.63 -14.64 17.70
N GLU A 555 -10.09 -14.75 18.94
CA GLU A 555 -9.39 -15.45 20.04
C GLU A 555 -10.02 -16.78 20.47
N GLY A 556 -10.99 -17.28 19.71
CA GLY A 556 -11.82 -18.41 20.11
C GLY A 556 -12.99 -17.99 21.01
N GLY A 557 -14.11 -18.71 20.92
CA GLY A 557 -15.39 -18.29 21.50
C GLY A 557 -16.25 -17.50 20.48
N TYR A 558 -17.57 -17.69 20.54
CA TYR A 558 -18.46 -17.19 19.48
C TYR A 558 -19.86 -16.80 20.00
N PRO A 559 -20.28 -15.52 19.86
CA PRO A 559 -19.47 -14.36 19.43
C PRO A 559 -18.34 -14.04 20.42
N PHE A 560 -17.21 -13.52 19.93
CA PHE A 560 -16.17 -12.97 20.79
C PHE A 560 -16.42 -11.48 21.10
N ASP A 561 -15.86 -11.00 22.21
CA ASP A 561 -15.95 -9.61 22.66
C ASP A 561 -14.72 -8.82 22.20
N PHE A 562 -14.94 -7.71 21.49
CA PHE A 562 -13.86 -6.87 20.98
C PHE A 562 -13.01 -6.25 22.09
N ASN A 563 -13.59 -5.88 23.23
CA ASN A 563 -12.84 -5.28 24.33
C ASN A 563 -11.96 -6.32 25.02
N VAL A 564 -12.40 -7.57 25.10
CA VAL A 564 -11.56 -8.67 25.60
C VAL A 564 -10.38 -8.92 24.66
N ALA A 565 -10.62 -8.99 23.34
CA ALA A 565 -9.55 -9.12 22.36
C ALA A 565 -8.58 -7.94 22.40
N LYS A 566 -9.11 -6.71 22.59
CA LYS A 566 -8.31 -5.51 22.82
C LYS A 566 -7.44 -5.65 24.05
N ASP A 567 -8.01 -5.98 25.20
CA ASP A 567 -7.26 -6.06 26.46
C ASP A 567 -6.14 -7.10 26.36
N ASN A 568 -6.42 -8.23 25.72
CA ASN A 568 -5.41 -9.25 25.46
C ASN A 568 -4.28 -8.71 24.58
N ILE A 569 -4.58 -8.12 23.42
CA ILE A 569 -3.57 -7.55 22.51
C ILE A 569 -2.80 -6.38 23.16
N MET A 570 -3.49 -5.54 23.93
CA MET A 570 -2.87 -4.41 24.64
C MET A 570 -2.01 -4.87 25.83
N SER A 571 -2.24 -6.08 26.35
CA SER A 571 -1.40 -6.71 27.37
C SER A 571 -0.14 -7.39 26.79
N GLU A 572 -0.12 -7.71 25.50
CA GLU A 572 1.06 -8.29 24.84
C GLU A 572 2.24 -7.31 24.84
N ASN A 573 3.49 -7.78 24.82
CA ASN A 573 4.67 -6.90 24.76
C ASN A 573 5.05 -6.51 23.32
N ASP A 574 4.11 -6.50 22.39
CA ASP A 574 4.33 -6.14 20.98
C ASP A 574 3.73 -4.75 20.66
N ILE A 575 4.61 -3.73 20.55
CA ILE A 575 4.21 -2.35 20.24
C ILE A 575 3.66 -2.23 18.82
N THR A 576 4.19 -3.01 17.87
CA THR A 576 3.74 -2.99 16.49
C THR A 576 2.33 -3.56 16.41
N LEU A 577 2.08 -4.68 17.10
CA LEU A 577 0.75 -5.26 17.22
C LEU A 577 -0.25 -4.28 17.82
N LYS A 578 0.11 -3.62 18.93
CA LYS A 578 -0.73 -2.59 19.56
C LYS A 578 -1.04 -1.44 18.62
N ARG A 579 -0.03 -0.92 17.94
CA ARG A 579 -0.20 0.18 16.98
C ARG A 579 -1.09 -0.22 15.80
N LYS A 580 -0.94 -1.45 15.30
CA LYS A 580 -1.84 -2.03 14.29
C LYS A 580 -3.27 -2.07 14.80
N PHE A 581 -3.46 -2.61 16.00
CA PHE A 581 -4.78 -2.71 16.62
C PHE A 581 -5.40 -1.33 16.82
N GLU A 582 -4.68 -0.37 17.40
CA GLU A 582 -5.16 1.00 17.63
C GLU A 582 -5.57 1.71 16.34
N LEU A 583 -4.80 1.54 15.25
CA LEU A 583 -5.13 2.13 13.96
C LEU A 583 -6.45 1.55 13.42
N TYR A 584 -6.58 0.23 13.34
CA TYR A 584 -7.79 -0.40 12.82
C TYR A 584 -8.99 -0.25 13.76
N GLU A 585 -8.77 -0.17 15.08
CA GLU A 585 -9.78 0.20 16.07
C GLU A 585 -10.29 1.61 15.81
N ALA A 586 -9.39 2.57 15.54
CA ALA A 586 -9.78 3.95 15.22
C ALA A 586 -10.61 4.00 13.93
N SER A 587 -10.15 3.37 12.85
CA SER A 587 -10.89 3.31 11.57
C SER A 587 -12.24 2.59 11.70
N LEU A 588 -12.31 1.53 12.51
CA LEU A 588 -13.56 0.83 12.81
C LEU A 588 -14.53 1.71 13.61
N LYS A 589 -14.03 2.44 14.61
CA LYS A 589 -14.86 3.37 15.42
C LYS A 589 -15.35 4.54 14.60
N GLU A 590 -14.52 5.11 13.73
CA GLU A 590 -14.92 6.16 12.79
C GLU A 590 -16.04 5.66 11.87
N LEU A 591 -15.86 4.49 11.25
CA LEU A 591 -16.88 3.83 10.44
C LEU A 591 -18.19 3.62 11.21
N ILE A 592 -18.14 3.23 12.48
CA ILE A 592 -19.35 3.06 13.30
C ILE A 592 -19.98 4.42 13.65
N ASN A 593 -19.17 5.42 14.01
CA ASN A 593 -19.62 6.72 14.51
C ASN A 593 -20.28 7.58 13.43
N ASP A 594 -19.76 7.56 12.20
CA ASP A 594 -20.40 8.20 11.03
C ASP A 594 -21.85 7.70 10.86
N TYR A 595 -22.07 6.44 11.22
CA TYR A 595 -23.35 5.79 11.08
C TYR A 595 -24.25 5.96 12.31
N LYS A 596 -23.68 6.29 13.47
CA LYS A 596 -24.38 6.72 14.70
C LYS A 596 -24.86 8.19 14.62
N HIS A 597 -24.08 9.09 14.02
CA HIS A 597 -24.37 10.54 14.05
C HIS A 597 -25.51 11.01 13.12
N ASN A 598 -25.75 10.34 11.98
CA ASN A 598 -26.84 10.73 11.06
C ASN A 598 -28.25 10.56 11.67
N GLN A 599 -28.39 9.83 12.78
CA GLN A 599 -29.66 9.69 13.49
C GLN A 599 -30.04 10.94 14.31
N ARG A 600 -29.06 11.65 14.91
CA ARG A 600 -29.35 12.89 15.65
C ARG A 600 -29.90 13.97 14.74
N ASN A 601 -29.37 14.08 13.51
CA ASN A 601 -29.84 15.06 12.54
C ASN A 601 -31.20 14.69 11.90
N SER A 602 -31.54 13.40 11.78
CA SER A 602 -32.87 12.99 11.29
C SER A 602 -33.96 13.15 12.36
N LEU A 603 -33.67 12.86 13.63
CA LEU A 603 -34.58 13.06 14.77
C LEU A 603 -34.84 14.55 15.06
N ILE A 604 -33.83 15.43 14.92
CA ILE A 604 -34.01 16.88 15.06
C ILE A 604 -34.91 17.44 13.94
N ASN A 605 -34.76 16.93 12.71
CA ASN A 605 -35.59 17.38 11.58
C ASN A 605 -37.04 16.85 11.61
N GLN A 606 -37.30 15.72 12.27
CA GLN A 606 -38.66 15.22 12.50
C GLN A 606 -39.37 15.99 13.64
N ASN A 607 -38.66 16.36 14.70
CA ASN A 607 -39.21 17.15 15.81
C ASN A 607 -39.42 18.64 15.46
N LEU A 608 -38.86 19.14 14.36
CA LEU A 608 -39.13 20.48 13.82
C LEU A 608 -40.30 20.51 12.80
N ARG A 609 -40.86 19.34 12.46
CA ARG A 609 -41.99 19.19 11.52
C ARG A 609 -43.27 18.62 12.16
N ALA A 610 -43.23 18.29 13.45
CA ALA A 610 -44.40 18.05 14.30
C ALA A 610 -44.68 19.31 15.12
#